data_AF-A0A1X6NA03-F1
#
_entry.id   AF-A0A1X6NA03-F1
#
_cell.length_a   1.000
_cell.length_b   1.000
_cell.length_c   1.000
_cell.angle_alpha   90.00
_cell.angle_beta   90.00
_cell.angle_gamma   90.00
#
_symmetry.space_group_name_H-M   'P 1'
#
loop_
_entity.id
_entity.type
_entity.pdbx_description
1 polymer ?
#
loop_
_entity_poly.entity_id
_entity_poly.type
_entity_poly.pdbx_seq_one_letter_code
_entity_poly.pdbx_strand_id
1 'polypeptide(L)'
;MSYFGRSLSTVSLLRPALRGIPRTAQRGYATTTELPRPPPKDLPDPTTFSSPAKARPYKRPQRDLPPIQRRWPIILAFGTVGVGAWVTFIAWTHNQERLSSSVVRHIMDTVRESPELRDVLGEAIRPEPVWWLNGDPHISGAIHLMQGTVDLSFRVKGHRQSGTLYFTSIRKVKGEPFTILRFKVIADDGTVVNIPGTFA
;
A
#
# COMPACT_ATOMS: atom_id res chain seq x y z
N MET A 1 34.76 48.10 23.03
CA MET A 1 33.34 48.07 22.62
C MET A 1 33.07 46.67 22.09
N SER A 2 32.89 45.63 22.91
CA SER A 2 31.94 45.38 24.02
C SER A 2 30.50 45.15 23.53
N TYR A 3 29.86 44.15 24.16
CA TYR A 3 28.57 43.44 23.88
C TYR A 3 28.73 42.27 22.90
N PHE A 4 28.84 41.00 23.30
CA PHE A 4 28.19 40.17 24.34
C PHE A 4 26.69 39.96 24.12
N GLY A 5 26.31 38.72 23.79
CA GLY A 5 24.93 38.28 23.65
C GLY A 5 24.82 36.80 23.27
N ARG A 6 25.12 35.91 24.22
CA ARG A 6 24.81 34.47 24.14
C ARG A 6 23.29 34.27 24.08
N SER A 7 22.82 33.35 23.25
CA SER A 7 21.57 32.63 23.53
C SER A 7 21.75 31.15 23.16
N LEU A 8 21.81 30.33 24.20
CA LEU A 8 21.85 28.87 24.17
C LEU A 8 20.40 28.40 24.09
N SER A 9 19.95 27.96 22.91
CA SER A 9 18.66 27.30 22.79
C SER A 9 18.80 25.84 23.19
N THR A 10 18.38 25.55 24.41
CA THR A 10 18.24 24.23 25.02
C THR A 10 17.29 23.35 24.20
N VAL A 11 17.82 22.37 23.48
CA VAL A 11 17.01 21.32 22.86
C VAL A 11 16.61 20.32 23.95
N SER A 12 15.37 20.47 24.39
CA SER A 12 14.66 19.57 25.30
C SER A 12 14.59 18.16 24.70
N LEU A 13 15.26 17.21 25.36
CA LEU A 13 15.22 15.78 25.03
C LEU A 13 13.84 15.22 25.41
N LEU A 14 13.03 14.91 24.40
CA LEU A 14 11.79 14.16 24.56
C LEU A 14 12.10 12.73 25.03
N ARG A 15 11.75 12.45 26.28
CA ARG A 15 11.73 11.09 26.86
C ARG A 15 10.70 10.23 26.13
N PRO A 16 11.04 9.01 25.70
CA PRO A 16 10.03 8.05 25.26
C PRO A 16 9.25 7.53 26.47
N ALA A 17 7.93 7.69 26.43
CA ALA A 17 7.02 7.06 27.39
C ALA A 17 7.00 5.54 27.15
N LEU A 18 7.72 4.81 28.00
CA LEU A 18 7.66 3.35 28.05
C LEU A 18 6.24 2.94 28.46
N ARG A 19 5.49 2.37 27.49
CA ARG A 19 4.22 1.69 27.73
C ARG A 19 4.44 0.56 28.73
N GLY A 20 3.81 0.67 29.88
CA GLY A 20 3.79 -0.37 30.91
C GLY A 20 3.23 -1.69 30.38
N ILE A 21 4.00 -2.75 30.58
CA ILE A 21 3.59 -4.13 30.39
C ILE A 21 2.48 -4.41 31.42
N PRO A 22 1.34 -5.05 31.07
CA PRO A 22 0.34 -5.42 32.05
C PRO A 22 0.94 -6.45 33.00
N ARG A 23 1.10 -6.04 34.28
CA ARG A 23 1.44 -6.93 35.40
C ARG A 23 0.40 -8.04 35.47
N THR A 24 0.83 -9.27 35.18
CA THR A 24 0.13 -10.50 35.49
C THR A 24 -0.21 -10.47 36.98
N ALA A 25 -1.50 -10.47 37.31
CA ALA A 25 -1.97 -10.54 38.69
C ALA A 25 -1.51 -11.87 39.29
N GLN A 26 -0.40 -11.85 40.04
CA GLN A 26 -0.06 -12.94 40.93
C GLN A 26 -1.17 -13.02 41.99
N ARG A 27 -1.96 -14.10 41.93
CA ARG A 27 -2.81 -14.51 43.05
C ARG A 27 -1.89 -14.82 44.23
N GLY A 28 -1.80 -13.90 45.18
CA GLY A 28 -1.24 -14.17 46.50
C GLY A 28 -2.20 -15.09 47.23
N TYR A 29 -1.81 -16.35 47.42
CA TYR A 29 -2.46 -17.21 48.40
C TYR A 29 -2.00 -16.72 49.77
N ALA A 30 -2.89 -16.04 50.49
CA ALA A 30 -2.68 -15.74 51.89
C ALA A 30 -2.83 -17.05 52.67
N THR A 31 -1.72 -17.74 52.92
CA THR A 31 -1.68 -18.80 53.93
C THR A 31 -1.71 -18.12 55.28
N THR A 32 -2.91 -17.84 55.80
CA THR A 32 -3.09 -17.56 57.22
C THR A 32 -2.69 -18.84 57.96
N THR A 33 -1.55 -18.81 58.62
CA THR A 33 -1.15 -19.83 59.60
C THR A 33 -1.99 -19.61 60.85
N GLU A 34 -3.25 -20.07 60.82
CA GLU A 34 -4.09 -20.15 62.01
C GLU A 34 -3.56 -21.32 62.85
N LEU A 35 -3.18 -21.05 64.11
CA LEU A 35 -2.80 -22.09 65.07
C LEU A 35 -3.95 -23.12 65.20
N PRO A 36 -3.66 -24.43 65.40
CA PRO A 36 -4.72 -25.44 65.52
C PRO A 36 -5.61 -25.10 66.71
N ARG A 37 -6.87 -24.75 66.44
CA ARG A 37 -7.87 -24.52 67.49
C ARG A 37 -8.06 -25.84 68.24
N PRO A 38 -8.11 -25.86 69.60
CA PRO A 38 -8.36 -27.10 70.33
C PRO A 38 -9.68 -27.73 69.86
N PRO A 39 -9.76 -29.07 69.78
CA PRO A 39 -10.97 -29.74 69.31
C PRO A 39 -12.15 -29.31 70.20
N PRO A 40 -13.34 -29.03 69.63
CA PRO A 40 -14.54 -28.78 70.41
C PRO A 40 -14.77 -29.91 71.42
N LYS A 41 -15.01 -29.57 72.69
CA LYS A 41 -15.21 -30.55 73.77
C LYS A 41 -16.50 -31.36 73.63
N ASP A 42 -17.50 -30.79 72.96
CA ASP A 42 -18.79 -31.43 72.75
C ASP A 42 -18.86 -31.89 71.29
N LEU A 43 -18.93 -33.21 71.10
CA LEU A 43 -19.27 -33.79 69.81
C LEU A 43 -20.74 -33.44 69.53
N PRO A 44 -21.09 -33.00 68.31
CA PRO A 44 -22.50 -32.82 67.97
C PRO A 44 -23.22 -34.16 68.10
N ASP A 45 -24.44 -34.13 68.67
CA ASP A 45 -25.25 -35.34 68.82
C ASP A 45 -25.39 -36.07 67.48
N PRO A 46 -25.28 -37.41 67.44
CA PRO A 46 -25.38 -38.18 66.21
C PRO A 46 -26.79 -38.01 65.62
N THR A 47 -26.92 -37.12 64.63
CA THR A 47 -28.15 -36.95 63.88
C THR A 47 -28.29 -38.10 62.89
N THR A 48 -29.15 -39.06 63.21
CA THR A 48 -29.56 -40.11 62.27
C THR A 48 -30.38 -39.48 61.16
N PHE A 49 -29.79 -39.31 59.97
CA PHE A 49 -30.49 -38.80 58.81
C PHE A 49 -31.50 -39.84 58.32
N SER A 50 -32.80 -39.54 58.46
CA SER A 50 -33.90 -40.45 58.09
C SER A 50 -34.03 -40.69 56.57
N SER A 51 -33.29 -39.96 55.72
CA SER A 51 -33.40 -40.04 54.26
C SER A 51 -32.06 -39.69 53.60
N PRO A 52 -31.75 -40.23 52.41
CA PRO A 52 -30.58 -39.82 51.64
C PRO A 52 -30.59 -38.32 51.38
N ALA A 53 -29.42 -37.69 51.44
CA ALA A 53 -29.25 -36.28 51.13
C ALA A 53 -29.65 -36.01 49.67
N LYS A 54 -30.71 -35.24 49.45
CA LYS A 54 -31.10 -34.80 48.11
C LYS A 54 -30.13 -33.71 47.63
N ALA A 55 -29.63 -33.84 46.41
CA ALA A 55 -28.83 -32.80 45.78
C ALA A 55 -29.62 -31.49 45.74
N ARG A 56 -29.09 -30.42 46.33
CA ARG A 56 -29.72 -29.10 46.25
C ARG A 56 -29.70 -28.64 44.79
N PRO A 57 -30.82 -28.19 44.23
CA PRO A 57 -30.84 -27.69 42.86
C PRO A 57 -29.91 -26.48 42.77
N TYR A 58 -28.81 -26.64 42.03
CA TYR A 58 -27.90 -25.54 41.76
C TYR A 58 -28.60 -24.54 40.83
N LYS A 59 -29.00 -23.40 41.37
CA LYS A 59 -29.63 -22.32 40.59
C LYS A 59 -28.53 -21.58 39.83
N ARG A 60 -28.31 -21.96 38.57
CA ARG A 60 -27.36 -21.25 37.68
C ARG A 60 -27.80 -19.78 37.58
N PRO A 61 -26.92 -18.79 37.81
CA PRO A 61 -27.22 -17.41 37.49
C PRO A 61 -27.50 -17.30 35.99
N GLN A 62 -28.73 -16.93 35.62
CA GLN A 62 -29.09 -16.61 34.25
C GLN A 62 -28.46 -15.25 33.93
N ARG A 63 -27.17 -15.24 33.54
CA ARG A 63 -26.51 -14.03 33.06
C ARG A 63 -26.75 -13.95 31.56
N ASP A 64 -27.39 -12.88 31.12
CA ASP A 64 -27.54 -12.61 29.69
C ASP A 64 -26.16 -12.55 29.03
N LEU A 65 -26.00 -13.29 27.95
CA LEU A 65 -24.77 -13.25 27.16
C LEU A 65 -24.62 -11.84 26.59
N PRO A 66 -23.42 -11.24 26.63
CA PRO A 66 -23.18 -9.97 25.97
C PRO A 66 -23.60 -10.05 24.49
N PRO A 67 -24.31 -9.04 23.96
CA PRO A 67 -24.76 -9.07 22.58
C PRO A 67 -23.56 -9.16 21.64
N ILE A 68 -23.61 -10.10 20.69
CA ILE A 68 -22.55 -10.29 19.71
C ILE A 68 -22.47 -9.07 18.77
N GLN A 69 -21.41 -8.28 18.90
CA GLN A 69 -21.21 -7.10 18.05
C GLN A 69 -20.83 -7.54 16.63
N ARG A 70 -21.57 -7.04 15.64
CA ARG A 70 -21.31 -7.29 14.22
C ARG A 70 -20.07 -6.50 13.79
N ARG A 71 -18.90 -7.15 13.76
CA ARG A 71 -17.62 -6.56 13.29
C ARG A 71 -17.44 -6.61 11.77
N TRP A 72 -18.30 -7.36 11.07
CA TRP A 72 -18.30 -7.49 9.61
C TRP A 72 -18.24 -6.19 8.80
N PRO A 73 -19.02 -5.12 9.10
CA PRO A 73 -18.93 -3.88 8.32
C PRO A 73 -17.56 -3.20 8.46
N ILE A 74 -16.93 -3.30 9.63
CA ILE A 74 -15.59 -2.76 9.86
C ILE A 74 -14.56 -3.54 9.03
N ILE A 75 -14.66 -4.87 9.04
CA ILE A 75 -13.77 -5.74 8.23
C ILE A 75 -13.93 -5.43 6.74
N LEU A 76 -15.17 -5.26 6.26
CA LEU A 76 -15.43 -4.89 4.86
C LEU A 76 -14.87 -3.52 4.52
N ALA A 77 -15.02 -2.53 5.40
CA ALA A 77 -14.47 -1.19 5.18
C ALA A 77 -12.94 -1.23 5.10
N PHE A 78 -12.26 -1.89 6.03
CA PHE A 78 -10.80 -2.01 5.99
C PHE A 78 -10.32 -2.88 4.83
N GLY A 79 -11.04 -3.95 4.51
CA GLY A 79 -10.74 -4.82 3.38
C GLY A 79 -10.81 -4.09 2.04
N THR A 80 -11.87 -3.31 1.82
CA THR A 80 -12.03 -2.51 0.59
C THR A 80 -10.96 -1.43 0.47
N VAL A 81 -10.65 -0.72 1.55
CA VAL A 81 -9.56 0.27 1.57
C VAL A 81 -8.20 -0.40 1.31
N GLY A 82 -7.93 -1.54 1.95
CA GLY A 82 -6.69 -2.29 1.78
C GLY A 82 -6.49 -2.75 0.34
N VAL A 83 -7.52 -3.35 -0.28
CA VAL A 83 -7.49 -3.77 -1.69
C VAL A 83 -7.34 -2.56 -2.62
N GLY A 84 -8.05 -1.46 -2.36
CA GLY A 84 -7.94 -0.24 -3.17
C GLY A 84 -6.53 0.36 -3.13
N ALA A 85 -5.93 0.43 -1.94
CA ALA A 85 -4.56 0.88 -1.77
C ALA A 85 -3.56 -0.03 -2.50
N TRP A 86 -3.76 -1.35 -2.41
CA TRP A 86 -2.90 -2.34 -3.07
C TRP A 86 -2.95 -2.25 -4.60
N VAL A 87 -4.15 -2.12 -5.18
CA VAL A 87 -4.32 -1.94 -6.63
C VAL A 87 -3.67 -0.65 -7.11
N THR A 88 -3.89 0.45 -6.38
CA THR A 88 -3.28 1.76 -6.71
C THR A 88 -1.76 1.68 -6.65
N PHE A 89 -1.22 1.01 -5.63
CA PHE A 89 0.21 0.79 -5.49
C PHE A 89 0.79 0.01 -6.67
N ILE A 90 0.17 -1.11 -7.06
CA ILE A 90 0.61 -1.90 -8.23
C ILE A 90 0.56 -1.07 -9.52
N ALA A 91 -0.51 -0.30 -9.73
CA ALA A 91 -0.63 0.55 -10.90
C ALA A 91 0.47 1.61 -10.94
N TRP A 92 0.79 2.20 -9.79
CA TRP A 92 1.87 3.19 -9.64
C TRP A 92 3.25 2.57 -9.92
N THR A 93 3.59 1.45 -9.27
CA THR A 93 4.89 0.79 -9.47
C THR A 93 5.09 0.35 -10.91
N HIS A 94 4.06 -0.20 -11.54
CA HIS A 94 4.15 -0.65 -12.91
C HIS A 94 4.27 0.53 -13.91
N ASN A 95 3.74 1.71 -13.58
CA ASN A 95 3.99 2.91 -14.37
C ASN A 95 5.45 3.37 -14.24
N GLN A 96 6.00 3.35 -13.02
CA GLN A 96 7.40 3.71 -12.76
C GLN A 96 8.39 2.78 -13.48
N GLU A 97 8.13 1.47 -13.46
CA GLU A 97 8.92 0.50 -14.22
C GLU A 97 8.97 0.84 -15.71
N ARG A 98 7.80 1.13 -16.33
CA ARG A 98 7.73 1.50 -17.75
C ARG A 98 8.47 2.80 -18.03
N LEU A 99 8.32 3.82 -17.19
CA LEU A 99 9.00 5.11 -17.32
C LEU A 99 10.52 4.99 -17.26
N SER A 100 11.01 4.11 -16.39
CA SER A 100 12.44 3.86 -16.23
C SER A 100 13.05 3.03 -17.36
N SER A 101 12.23 2.49 -18.28
CA SER A 101 12.70 1.62 -19.35
C SER A 101 13.53 2.36 -20.41
N SER A 102 14.53 1.67 -20.97
CA SER A 102 15.36 2.20 -22.06
C SER A 102 14.56 2.47 -23.34
N VAL A 103 13.54 1.66 -23.61
CA VAL A 103 12.66 1.81 -24.78
C VAL A 103 11.96 3.17 -24.76
N VAL A 104 11.37 3.55 -23.62
CA VAL A 104 10.66 4.83 -23.51
C VAL A 104 11.62 6.00 -23.67
N ARG A 105 12.83 5.93 -23.10
CA ARG A 105 13.86 6.96 -23.29
C ARG A 105 14.24 7.12 -24.76
N HIS A 106 14.52 6.01 -25.44
CA HIS A 106 14.87 6.01 -26.86
C HIS A 106 13.73 6.55 -27.76
N ILE A 107 12.48 6.19 -27.46
CA ILE A 107 11.30 6.73 -28.15
C ILE A 107 11.25 8.26 -27.97
N MET A 108 11.46 8.76 -26.75
CA MET A 108 11.44 10.19 -26.48
C MET A 108 12.56 10.96 -27.18
N ASP A 109 13.74 10.36 -27.28
CA ASP A 109 14.87 10.96 -28.01
C ASP A 109 14.55 11.02 -29.52
N THR A 110 14.07 9.92 -30.11
CA THR A 110 13.67 9.87 -31.52
C THR A 110 12.56 10.87 -31.85
N VAL A 111 11.58 11.01 -30.96
CA VAL A 111 10.47 11.97 -31.10
C VAL A 111 10.96 13.41 -31.05
N ARG A 112 11.96 13.71 -30.22
CA ARG A 112 12.53 15.05 -30.12
C ARG A 112 13.38 15.44 -31.33
N GLU A 113 14.01 14.46 -31.96
CA GLU A 113 14.85 14.66 -33.14
C GLU A 113 14.06 14.78 -34.44
N SER A 114 12.87 14.17 -34.51
CA SER A 114 12.01 14.20 -35.70
C SER A 114 11.56 15.63 -36.06
N PRO A 115 11.91 16.16 -37.25
CA PRO A 115 11.50 17.50 -37.68
C PRO A 115 9.98 17.57 -37.93
N GLU A 116 9.40 16.53 -38.52
CA GLU A 116 7.96 16.47 -38.82
C GLU A 116 7.10 16.60 -37.56
N LEU A 117 7.51 15.96 -36.45
CA LEU A 117 6.82 16.10 -35.17
C LEU A 117 6.98 17.50 -34.56
N ARG A 118 8.13 18.14 -34.76
CA ARG A 118 8.37 19.50 -34.24
C ARG A 118 7.52 20.52 -34.99
N ASP A 119 7.26 20.32 -36.27
CA ASP A 119 6.38 21.19 -37.04
C ASP A 119 4.93 21.12 -36.53
N VAL A 120 4.47 19.90 -36.22
CA VAL A 120 3.09 19.62 -35.77
C VAL A 120 2.89 19.95 -34.28
N LEU A 121 3.68 19.38 -33.37
CA LEU A 121 3.52 19.54 -31.91
C LEU A 121 4.21 20.80 -31.36
N GLY A 122 5.17 21.35 -32.09
CA GLY A 122 6.01 22.47 -31.68
C GLY A 122 7.34 22.05 -31.05
N GLU A 123 8.08 23.05 -30.57
CA GLU A 123 9.36 22.82 -29.88
C GLU A 123 9.16 22.24 -28.46
N ALA A 124 10.22 21.62 -27.94
CA ALA A 124 10.29 21.06 -26.58
C ALA A 124 9.22 20.00 -26.25
N ILE A 125 9.15 18.93 -27.05
CA ILE A 125 8.25 17.80 -26.81
C ILE A 125 8.60 17.09 -25.49
N ARG A 126 7.62 17.04 -24.58
CA ARG A 126 7.71 16.38 -23.28
C ARG A 126 6.54 15.40 -23.11
N PRO A 127 6.69 14.34 -22.31
CA PRO A 127 5.53 13.55 -21.90
C PRO A 127 4.54 14.42 -21.11
N GLU A 128 3.24 14.18 -21.28
CA GLU A 128 2.20 14.94 -20.58
C GLU A 128 2.12 14.48 -19.11
N PRO A 129 2.30 15.40 -18.13
CA PRO A 129 2.27 15.06 -16.72
C PRO A 129 0.84 14.73 -16.25
N VAL A 130 0.70 13.75 -15.35
CA VAL A 130 -0.60 13.39 -14.78
C VAL A 130 -0.62 13.67 -13.27
N TRP A 131 -1.71 14.29 -12.79
CA TRP A 131 -1.81 14.81 -11.42
C TRP A 131 -1.68 13.76 -10.32
N TRP A 132 -2.20 12.54 -10.53
CA TRP A 132 -2.17 11.46 -9.54
C TRP A 132 -0.85 10.67 -9.54
N LEU A 133 0.06 11.01 -10.46
CA LEU A 133 1.37 10.38 -10.65
C LEU A 133 2.52 11.31 -10.24
N ASN A 134 2.26 12.31 -9.39
CA ASN A 134 3.25 13.34 -9.00
C ASN A 134 3.86 14.10 -10.20
N GLY A 135 3.10 14.22 -11.30
CA GLY A 135 3.58 14.86 -12.52
C GLY A 135 4.32 13.92 -13.48
N ASP A 136 4.47 12.64 -13.15
CA ASP A 136 4.94 11.65 -14.12
C ASP A 136 3.86 11.36 -15.17
N PRO A 137 4.24 11.06 -16.42
CA PRO A 137 3.30 10.72 -17.47
C PRO A 137 2.75 9.30 -17.26
N HIS A 138 1.49 9.10 -17.64
CA HIS A 138 0.88 7.78 -17.63
C HIS A 138 1.26 7.03 -18.92
N ILE A 139 1.91 5.88 -18.77
CA ILE A 139 2.23 4.97 -19.87
C ILE A 139 1.28 3.79 -19.83
N SER A 140 0.41 3.72 -20.83
CA SER A 140 -0.49 2.60 -21.04
C SER A 140 0.21 1.55 -21.93
N GLY A 141 -0.03 0.26 -21.66
CA GLY A 141 0.51 -0.85 -22.45
C GLY A 141 1.48 -1.75 -21.70
N ALA A 142 2.24 -2.57 -22.41
CA ALA A 142 3.13 -3.58 -21.86
C ALA A 142 4.52 -3.51 -22.51
N ILE A 143 5.57 -3.61 -21.69
CA ILE A 143 6.96 -3.66 -22.13
C ILE A 143 7.54 -5.00 -21.66
N HIS A 144 7.49 -5.99 -22.53
CA HIS A 144 7.96 -7.34 -22.24
C HIS A 144 9.24 -7.63 -23.01
N LEU A 145 10.36 -7.11 -22.49
CA LEU A 145 11.67 -7.27 -23.13
C LEU A 145 12.14 -8.72 -23.20
N MET A 146 11.66 -9.62 -22.32
CA MET A 146 12.01 -11.04 -22.33
C MET A 146 11.17 -11.85 -23.33
N GLN A 147 9.88 -11.54 -23.44
CA GLN A 147 8.97 -12.13 -24.42
C GLN A 147 9.17 -11.53 -25.80
N GLY A 148 9.81 -10.35 -25.88
CA GLY A 148 10.10 -9.69 -27.14
C GLY A 148 8.95 -8.87 -27.70
N THR A 149 8.00 -8.47 -26.86
CA THR A 149 6.85 -7.67 -27.27
C THR A 149 6.84 -6.36 -26.51
N VAL A 150 6.68 -5.25 -27.23
CA VAL A 150 6.59 -3.92 -26.66
C VAL A 150 5.41 -3.24 -27.35
N ASP A 151 4.36 -2.94 -26.60
CA ASP A 151 3.23 -2.17 -27.09
C ASP A 151 2.86 -1.14 -26.04
N LEU A 152 3.08 0.13 -26.36
CA LEU A 152 2.85 1.21 -25.42
C LEU A 152 2.25 2.43 -26.10
N SER A 153 1.48 3.16 -25.31
CA SER A 153 0.93 4.44 -25.69
C SER A 153 1.00 5.40 -24.51
N PHE A 154 1.34 6.64 -24.80
CA PHE A 154 1.35 7.70 -23.80
C PHE A 154 1.14 9.05 -24.46
N ARG A 155 0.69 10.01 -23.65
CA ARG A 155 0.46 11.38 -24.07
C ARG A 155 1.77 12.16 -24.12
N VAL A 156 1.96 12.90 -25.20
CA VAL A 156 3.05 13.85 -25.40
C VAL A 156 2.47 15.24 -25.56
N LYS A 157 3.15 16.23 -24.98
CA LYS A 157 2.80 17.63 -25.02
C LYS A 157 3.96 18.41 -25.61
N GLY A 158 3.71 19.09 -26.73
CA GLY A 158 4.60 20.09 -27.29
C GLY A 158 4.19 21.51 -26.89
N HIS A 159 4.89 22.49 -27.44
CA HIS A 159 4.57 23.90 -27.22
C HIS A 159 3.25 24.33 -27.89
N ARG A 160 2.94 23.80 -29.08
CA ARG A 160 1.75 24.18 -29.87
C ARG A 160 0.55 23.32 -29.52
N GLN A 161 0.74 22.00 -29.52
CA GLN A 161 -0.33 21.04 -29.25
C GLN A 161 0.17 19.77 -28.57
N SER A 162 -0.77 18.98 -28.07
CA SER A 162 -0.54 17.66 -27.50
C SER A 162 -0.95 16.57 -28.49
N GLY A 163 -0.53 15.35 -28.20
CA GLY A 163 -0.89 14.17 -28.98
C GLY A 163 -0.67 12.88 -28.21
N THR A 164 -1.17 11.77 -28.76
CA THR A 164 -0.95 10.42 -28.24
C THR A 164 0.01 9.67 -29.14
N LEU A 165 1.11 9.20 -28.56
CA LEU A 165 2.11 8.38 -29.23
C LEU A 165 1.69 6.92 -29.13
N TYR A 166 1.80 6.19 -30.24
CA TYR A 166 1.60 4.76 -30.33
C TYR A 166 2.86 4.08 -30.83
N PHE A 167 3.39 3.19 -30.02
CA PHE A 167 4.59 2.45 -30.32
C PHE A 167 4.35 0.95 -30.12
N THR A 168 4.50 0.18 -31.20
CA THR A 168 4.40 -1.29 -31.18
C THR A 168 5.61 -1.87 -31.88
N SER A 169 6.33 -2.74 -31.17
CA SER A 169 7.52 -3.43 -31.64
C SER A 169 7.54 -4.87 -31.17
N ILE A 170 7.95 -5.78 -32.06
CA ILE A 170 8.03 -7.21 -31.78
C ILE A 170 9.38 -7.76 -32.25
N ARG A 171 9.91 -8.76 -31.55
CA ARG A 171 10.93 -9.67 -32.07
C ARG A 171 10.35 -11.07 -32.16
N LYS A 172 10.66 -11.79 -33.24
CA LYS A 172 10.12 -13.13 -33.48
C LYS A 172 10.88 -14.18 -32.69
N VAL A 173 12.21 -14.06 -32.63
CA VAL A 173 13.09 -15.01 -31.94
C VAL A 173 13.97 -14.28 -30.92
N LYS A 174 14.41 -14.99 -29.88
CA LYS A 174 15.40 -14.49 -28.93
C LYS A 174 16.72 -14.25 -29.67
N GLY A 175 17.27 -13.04 -29.54
CA GLY A 175 18.53 -12.65 -30.18
C GLY A 175 18.36 -11.91 -31.51
N GLU A 176 17.17 -11.94 -32.12
CA GLU A 176 16.88 -11.07 -33.26
C GLU A 176 16.61 -9.62 -32.82
N PRO A 177 16.94 -8.63 -33.67
CA PRO A 177 16.59 -7.25 -33.41
C PRO A 177 15.07 -7.05 -33.41
N PHE A 178 14.64 -6.04 -32.67
CA PHE A 178 13.24 -5.65 -32.59
C PHE A 178 12.79 -5.02 -33.92
N THR A 179 11.66 -5.48 -34.44
CA THR A 179 11.00 -4.90 -35.62
C THR A 179 9.89 -3.96 -35.18
N ILE A 180 9.97 -2.70 -35.61
CA ILE A 180 8.93 -1.70 -35.37
C ILE A 180 7.76 -1.96 -36.31
N LEU A 181 6.58 -2.23 -35.75
CA LEU A 181 5.35 -2.39 -36.51
C LEU A 181 4.58 -1.08 -36.61
N ARG A 182 4.59 -0.31 -35.52
CA ARG A 182 3.85 0.95 -35.43
C ARG A 182 4.70 1.94 -34.67
N PHE A 183 5.00 3.05 -35.30
CA PHE A 183 5.55 4.21 -34.62
C PHE A 183 4.89 5.45 -35.21
N LYS A 184 3.85 5.92 -34.53
CA LYS A 184 3.08 7.07 -34.98
C LYS A 184 2.62 7.92 -33.81
N VAL A 185 2.45 9.20 -34.06
CA VAL A 185 1.82 10.14 -33.12
C VAL A 185 0.56 10.68 -33.76
N ILE A 186 -0.51 10.68 -33.00
CA ILE A 186 -1.79 11.29 -33.39
C ILE A 186 -1.91 12.54 -32.54
N ALA A 187 -1.81 13.71 -33.17
CA ALA A 187 -2.04 14.99 -32.52
C ALA A 187 -3.54 15.20 -32.23
N ASP A 188 -3.85 16.10 -31.31
CA ASP A 188 -5.24 16.35 -30.88
C ASP A 188 -6.12 16.94 -32.02
N ASP A 189 -5.49 17.54 -33.04
CA ASP A 189 -6.12 18.01 -34.28
C ASP A 189 -6.50 16.87 -35.25
N GLY A 190 -6.09 15.62 -34.96
CA GLY A 190 -6.28 14.45 -35.81
C GLY A 190 -5.16 14.20 -36.82
N THR A 191 -4.13 15.05 -36.87
CA THR A 191 -2.96 14.88 -37.73
C THR A 191 -2.17 13.66 -37.27
N VAL A 192 -1.90 12.74 -38.21
CA VAL A 192 -1.14 11.52 -37.95
C VAL A 192 0.26 11.66 -38.54
N VAL A 193 1.28 11.61 -37.69
CA VAL A 193 2.69 11.62 -38.10
C VAL A 193 3.28 10.24 -37.90
N ASN A 194 3.81 9.64 -38.96
CA ASN A 194 4.49 8.34 -38.90
C ASN A 194 5.99 8.57 -38.77
N ILE A 195 6.61 7.97 -37.77
CA ILE A 195 8.03 8.13 -37.52
C ILE A 195 8.74 6.93 -38.15
N PRO A 196 9.73 7.14 -39.04
CA PRO A 196 10.52 6.06 -39.58
C PRO A 196 11.30 5.41 -38.45
N GLY A 197 10.90 4.19 -38.09
CA GLY A 197 11.48 3.44 -37.00
C GLY A 197 12.73 2.69 -37.47
N THR A 198 13.91 3.25 -37.22
CA THR A 198 15.18 2.51 -37.36
C THR A 198 15.75 2.27 -35.96
N PHE A 199 15.66 1.04 -35.48
CA PHE A 199 16.48 0.61 -34.35
C PHE A 199 17.87 0.27 -34.88
N ALA A 200 18.88 1.05 -34.50
CA ALA A 200 20.29 0.74 -34.76
C ALA A 200 20.79 -0.38 -33.83
#